data_AF-T0ZFW2-F1
#
_entry.id   AF-T0ZFW2-F1
#
_cell.length_a   1.000
_cell.length_b   1.000
_cell.length_c   1.000
_cell.angle_alpha   90.00
_cell.angle_beta   90.00
_cell.angle_gamma   90.00
#
_symmetry.space_group_name_H-M   'P 1'
#
loop_
_entity.id
_entity.type
_entity.pdbx_description
1 polymer ?
#
loop_
_entity_poly.entity_id
_entity_poly.type
_entity_poly.pdbx_seq_one_letter_code
_entity_poly.pdbx_strand_id
1 'polypeptide(L)'
;AKDLYRILQEVRIQDEVLESGTIFTVEFFKEGEYLDVTATTKGKGFAGVMKRHHFRGGDATHGSMFHREPGSIGSSAYPSRVLKNKKLPGHMGAKQVTVKNLKVIAVKPEANLLFLKGAL
;
A
#
# COMPACT_ATOMS: atom_id res chain seq x y z
N ALA A 1 13.57 2.47 -30.67
CA ALA A 1 14.64 2.57 -29.66
C ALA A 1 14.29 1.61 -28.53
N LYS A 2 15.20 0.72 -28.16
CA LYS A 2 14.92 -0.46 -27.32
C LYS A 2 15.05 -0.04 -25.85
N ASP A 3 13.95 -0.04 -25.10
CA ASP A 3 13.96 0.26 -23.66
C ASP A 3 14.87 -0.74 -22.94
N LEU A 4 16.03 -0.26 -22.45
CA LEU A 4 17.07 -1.07 -21.81
C LEU A 4 16.68 -1.54 -20.40
N TYR A 5 15.67 -0.94 -19.77
CA TYR A 5 15.25 -1.21 -18.39
C TYR A 5 13.76 -1.50 -18.31
N ARG A 6 13.37 -2.51 -17.51
CA ARG A 6 11.96 -2.90 -17.31
C ARG A 6 11.19 -1.90 -16.42
N ILE A 7 11.87 -1.30 -15.45
CA ILE A 7 11.29 -0.37 -14.47
C ILE A 7 12.25 0.80 -14.33
N LEU A 8 11.73 2.02 -14.45
CA LEU A 8 12.45 3.26 -14.21
C LEU A 8 11.71 4.04 -13.12
N GLN A 9 12.43 4.47 -12.09
CA GLN A 9 11.91 5.23 -10.96
C GLN A 9 12.89 6.34 -10.57
N GLU A 10 12.35 7.40 -9.99
CA GLU A 10 13.10 8.55 -9.51
C GLU A 10 13.17 8.54 -7.99
N VAL A 11 14.34 8.84 -7.44
CA VAL A 11 14.56 9.07 -6.01
C VAL A 11 15.12 10.47 -5.84
N ARG A 12 14.49 11.27 -4.98
CA ARG A 12 14.97 12.61 -4.67
C ARG A 12 16.12 12.52 -3.68
N ILE A 13 17.23 13.15 -4.01
CA ILE A 13 18.44 13.21 -3.20
C ILE A 13 18.71 14.70 -2.89
N GLN A 14 19.18 15.00 -1.69
CA GLN A 14 19.36 16.38 -1.24
C GLN A 14 20.68 16.99 -1.73
N ASP A 15 21.83 16.31 -1.60
CA ASP A 15 23.14 16.95 -1.86
C ASP A 15 24.25 16.02 -2.41
N GLU A 16 23.93 14.81 -2.91
CA GLU A 16 24.94 13.91 -3.50
C GLU A 16 24.91 13.97 -5.03
N VAL A 17 26.05 14.31 -5.63
CA VAL A 17 26.29 14.18 -7.07
C VAL A 17 26.72 12.75 -7.35
N LEU A 18 25.80 11.95 -7.88
CA LEU A 18 26.09 10.60 -8.36
C LEU A 18 26.47 10.65 -9.83
N GLU A 19 27.56 9.98 -10.19
CA GLU A 19 27.93 9.83 -11.60
C GLU A 19 26.92 8.92 -12.32
N SER A 20 26.55 9.32 -13.54
CA SER A 20 25.63 8.53 -14.36
C SER A 20 26.27 7.18 -14.73
N GLY A 21 25.49 6.11 -14.60
CA GLY A 21 25.98 4.74 -14.84
C GLY A 21 26.52 4.04 -13.59
N THR A 22 26.52 4.68 -12.42
CA THR A 22 26.81 4.01 -11.14
C THR A 22 25.81 2.87 -10.91
N ILE A 23 26.31 1.66 -10.64
CA ILE A 23 25.50 0.48 -10.36
C ILE A 23 25.34 0.35 -8.84
N PHE A 24 24.09 0.34 -8.37
CA PHE A 24 23.77 0.09 -6.97
C PHE A 24 23.48 -1.40 -6.74
N THR A 25 24.25 -2.03 -5.87
CA THR A 25 24.06 -3.42 -5.43
C THR A 25 23.52 -3.46 -4.00
N VAL A 26 23.20 -4.66 -3.50
CA VAL A 26 22.73 -4.83 -2.11
C VAL A 26 23.79 -4.52 -1.05
N GLU A 27 25.05 -4.36 -1.45
CA GLU A 27 26.20 -4.06 -0.57
C GLU A 27 26.12 -2.66 0.06
N PHE A 28 25.32 -1.77 -0.51
CA PHE A 28 25.07 -0.45 0.07
C PHE A 28 24.38 -0.53 1.44
N PHE A 29 23.60 -1.59 1.67
CA PHE A 29 22.85 -1.77 2.90
C PHE A 29 23.64 -2.57 3.93
N LYS A 30 23.47 -2.21 5.21
CA LYS A 30 24.11 -2.93 6.32
C LYS A 30 23.09 -3.73 7.12
N GLU A 31 23.52 -4.86 7.66
CA GLU A 31 22.70 -5.63 8.60
C GLU A 31 22.40 -4.79 9.85
N GLY A 32 21.15 -4.82 10.30
CA GLY A 32 20.69 -4.02 11.45
C GLY A 32 20.19 -2.61 11.11
N GLU A 33 20.40 -2.13 9.89
CA GLU A 33 19.86 -0.85 9.41
C GLU A 33 18.32 -0.88 9.28
N TYR A 34 17.71 0.30 9.37
CA TYR A 34 16.27 0.48 9.19
C TYR A 34 15.98 1.20 7.87
N LEU A 35 15.06 0.64 7.08
CA LEU A 35 14.73 1.13 5.75
C LEU A 35 13.22 1.31 5.59
N ASP A 36 12.84 2.24 4.72
CA ASP A 36 11.46 2.44 4.27
C ASP A 36 11.29 1.81 2.88
N VAL A 37 10.27 0.96 2.69
CA VAL A 37 10.04 0.27 1.41
C VAL A 37 8.72 0.70 0.81
N THR A 38 8.75 1.12 -0.46
CA THR A 38 7.58 1.54 -1.22
C THR A 38 7.26 0.52 -2.30
N ALA A 39 6.02 0.03 -2.32
CA ALA A 39 5.56 -0.94 -3.32
C ALA A 39 4.08 -0.75 -3.68
N THR A 40 3.67 -1.34 -4.80
CA THR A 40 2.26 -1.41 -5.18
C THR A 40 1.60 -2.61 -4.50
N THR A 41 0.57 -2.33 -3.71
CA THR A 41 -0.20 -3.38 -3.01
C THR A 41 -0.93 -4.31 -3.97
N LYS A 42 -1.13 -5.57 -3.55
CA LYS A 42 -1.93 -6.55 -4.31
C LYS A 42 -3.34 -6.03 -4.57
N GLY A 43 -3.78 -6.07 -5.82
CA GLY A 43 -5.15 -5.73 -6.23
C GLY A 43 -6.16 -6.74 -5.68
N LYS A 44 -7.29 -6.25 -5.17
CA LYS A 44 -8.40 -7.06 -4.64
C LYS A 44 -9.73 -6.82 -5.39
N GLY A 45 -9.70 -6.05 -6.49
CA GLY A 45 -10.87 -5.72 -7.31
C GLY A 45 -11.88 -4.83 -6.58
N PHE A 46 -13.16 -4.92 -6.98
CA PHE A 46 -14.25 -4.22 -6.32
C PHE A 46 -14.59 -4.88 -4.98
N ALA A 47 -14.32 -4.18 -3.87
CA ALA A 47 -14.56 -4.69 -2.53
C ALA A 47 -15.76 -4.01 -1.86
N GLY A 48 -16.62 -4.82 -1.23
CA GLY A 48 -17.70 -4.37 -0.35
C GLY A 48 -17.20 -3.64 0.90
N VAL A 49 -18.08 -2.90 1.57
CA VAL A 49 -17.71 -2.04 2.72
C VAL A 49 -17.08 -2.77 3.90
N MET A 50 -17.56 -3.97 4.21
CA MET A 50 -17.00 -4.77 5.32
C MET A 50 -15.55 -5.16 5.03
N LYS A 51 -15.25 -5.62 3.80
CA LYS A 51 -13.89 -6.01 3.41
C LYS A 51 -12.97 -4.81 3.23
N ARG A 52 -13.48 -3.70 2.69
CA ARG A 52 -12.69 -2.52 2.33
C ARG A 52 -12.40 -1.63 3.54
N HIS A 53 -13.37 -1.46 4.44
CA HIS A 53 -13.34 -0.49 5.53
C HIS A 53 -13.54 -1.10 6.92
N HIS A 54 -13.59 -2.43 7.03
CA HIS A 54 -13.81 -3.14 8.29
C HIS A 54 -15.13 -2.75 9.00
N PHE A 55 -16.17 -2.42 8.23
CA PHE A 55 -17.49 -2.15 8.77
C PHE A 55 -18.09 -3.41 9.41
N ARG A 56 -18.83 -3.22 10.51
CA ARG A 56 -19.67 -4.28 11.09
C ARG A 56 -20.86 -4.54 10.17
N GLY A 57 -21.24 -5.80 10.03
CA GLY A 57 -22.45 -6.19 9.33
C GLY A 57 -23.70 -5.99 10.19
N GLY A 58 -24.88 -6.07 9.57
CA GLY A 58 -26.13 -6.19 10.31
C GLY A 58 -26.31 -7.57 10.93
N ASP A 59 -27.35 -7.69 11.75
CA ASP A 59 -27.71 -8.96 12.37
C ASP A 59 -28.10 -9.99 11.30
N ALA A 60 -27.76 -11.26 11.55
CA ALA A 60 -28.06 -12.37 10.65
C ALA A 60 -29.43 -13.02 10.95
N THR A 61 -29.99 -12.78 12.13
CA THR A 61 -31.25 -13.38 12.62
C THR A 61 -32.31 -12.31 12.85
N HIS A 62 -33.46 -12.68 13.44
CA HIS A 62 -34.58 -11.79 13.77
C HIS A 62 -35.20 -11.05 12.57
N GLY A 63 -35.21 -11.68 11.40
CA GLY A 63 -35.84 -11.14 10.19
C GLY A 63 -35.10 -9.96 9.56
N SER A 64 -33.83 -9.74 9.92
CA SER A 64 -33.00 -8.72 9.29
C SER A 64 -32.81 -9.02 7.80
N MET A 65 -33.06 -8.00 6.96
CA MET A 65 -32.76 -8.01 5.52
C MET A 65 -31.49 -7.22 5.20
N PHE A 66 -30.73 -6.81 6.22
CA PHE A 66 -29.52 -6.01 6.11
C PHE A 66 -28.37 -6.77 6.76
N HIS A 67 -27.34 -7.09 5.98
CA HIS A 67 -26.21 -7.90 6.42
C HIS A 67 -24.86 -7.28 6.08
N ARG A 68 -24.65 -6.81 4.84
CA ARG A 68 -23.32 -6.37 4.34
C ARG A 68 -23.34 -5.02 3.64
N GLU A 69 -24.48 -4.34 3.66
CA GLU A 69 -24.69 -3.04 3.06
C GLU A 69 -24.02 -1.91 3.87
N PRO A 70 -23.75 -0.74 3.28
CA PRO A 70 -23.05 0.39 3.92
C PRO A 70 -23.76 1.07 5.10
N GLY A 71 -25.05 0.78 5.31
CA GLY A 71 -25.89 1.53 6.25
C GLY A 71 -26.18 2.96 5.76
N SER A 72 -26.56 3.83 6.69
CA SER A 72 -26.93 5.21 6.34
C SER A 72 -25.74 6.03 5.81
N ILE A 73 -25.94 6.66 4.66
CA ILE A 73 -24.92 7.45 3.96
C ILE A 73 -24.93 8.93 4.35
N GLY A 74 -26.01 9.45 4.94
CA GLY A 74 -26.18 10.86 5.24
C GLY A 74 -27.27 11.17 6.27
N SER A 75 -27.41 12.46 6.57
CA SER A 75 -28.44 13.02 7.44
C SER A 75 -29.66 13.48 6.63
N SER A 76 -30.80 13.68 7.29
CA SER A 76 -32.07 14.10 6.67
C SER A 76 -32.02 15.51 6.05
N ALA A 77 -32.15 16.57 6.84
CA ALA A 77 -32.42 17.93 6.32
C ALA A 77 -31.18 18.82 6.14
N TYR A 78 -30.12 18.61 6.91
CA TYR A 78 -28.84 19.30 6.76
C TYR A 78 -27.73 18.25 6.89
N PRO A 79 -26.78 18.13 5.95
CA PRO A 79 -26.42 19.03 4.85
C PRO A 79 -27.06 18.73 3.47
N SER A 80 -28.12 17.91 3.39
CA SER A 80 -28.84 17.53 2.15
C SER A 80 -27.96 16.98 1.02
N ARG A 81 -26.80 16.42 1.37
CA ARG A 81 -25.87 15.78 0.44
C ARG A 81 -25.03 14.74 1.17
N VAL A 82 -24.48 13.80 0.42
CA VAL A 82 -23.45 12.89 0.95
C VAL A 82 -22.14 13.67 1.08
N LEU A 83 -21.51 13.58 2.25
CA LEU A 83 -20.21 14.23 2.48
C LEU A 83 -19.12 13.60 1.61
N LYS A 84 -18.18 14.43 1.13
CA LYS A 84 -17.02 13.97 0.38
C LYS A 84 -16.21 12.98 1.22
N ASN A 85 -15.55 12.02 0.55
CA ASN A 85 -14.76 10.95 1.18
C ASN A 85 -15.56 10.01 2.11
N LYS A 86 -16.90 9.96 1.99
CA LYS A 86 -17.70 8.94 2.65
C LYS A 86 -17.23 7.54 2.24
N LYS A 87 -17.02 6.67 3.24
CA LYS A 87 -16.56 5.30 3.04
C LYS A 87 -17.66 4.45 2.40
N LEU A 88 -17.41 4.02 1.16
CA LEU A 88 -18.33 3.26 0.31
C LEU A 88 -17.59 2.08 -0.36
N PRO A 89 -18.30 1.11 -0.97
CA PRO A 89 -17.64 0.01 -1.69
C PRO A 89 -16.88 0.54 -2.91
N GLY A 90 -15.91 -0.23 -3.41
CA GLY A 90 -15.10 0.18 -4.56
C GLY A 90 -13.77 -0.54 -4.68
N HIS A 91 -12.94 -0.09 -5.62
CA HIS A 91 -11.64 -0.71 -5.89
C HIS A 91 -10.73 -0.70 -4.66
N MET A 92 -10.19 -1.88 -4.32
CA MET A 92 -9.28 -2.10 -3.20
C MET A 92 -7.95 -2.68 -3.69
N GLY A 93 -6.84 -2.17 -3.15
CA GLY A 93 -5.49 -2.55 -3.59
C GLY A 93 -5.03 -1.80 -4.85
N ALA A 94 -3.93 -2.27 -5.44
CA ALA A 94 -3.21 -1.60 -6.55
C ALA A 94 -2.86 -0.14 -6.26
N LYS A 95 -2.60 0.16 -4.99
CA LYS A 95 -2.16 1.49 -4.52
C LYS A 95 -0.72 1.39 -4.06
N GLN A 96 0.04 2.45 -4.30
CA GLN A 96 1.37 2.62 -3.74
C GLN A 96 1.26 2.83 -2.22
N VAL A 97 2.00 2.03 -1.46
CA VAL A 97 2.08 2.10 0.00
C VAL A 97 3.55 2.02 0.39
N THR A 98 3.92 2.80 1.42
CA THR A 98 5.24 2.76 2.03
C THR A 98 5.13 2.16 3.42
N VAL A 99 5.86 1.06 3.65
CA VAL A 99 6.04 0.48 4.99
C VAL A 99 7.33 1.05 5.54
N LYS A 100 7.24 1.68 6.72
CA LYS A 100 8.37 2.38 7.34
C LYS A 100 9.10 1.51 8.36
N ASN A 101 10.37 1.82 8.60
CA ASN A 101 11.19 1.26 9.67
C ASN A 101 11.29 -0.29 9.64
N LEU A 102 11.50 -0.87 8.47
CA LEU A 102 11.80 -2.30 8.33
C LEU A 102 13.28 -2.56 8.61
N LYS A 103 13.57 -3.53 9.47
CA LYS A 103 14.94 -3.88 9.85
C LYS A 103 15.56 -4.85 8.83
N VAL A 104 16.79 -4.56 8.38
CA VAL A 104 17.60 -5.51 7.61
C VAL A 104 18.09 -6.65 8.51
N ILE A 105 17.75 -7.88 8.16
CA ILE A 105 18.16 -9.09 8.89
C ILE A 105 19.46 -9.65 8.33
N ALA A 106 19.57 -9.73 7.00
CA ALA A 106 20.70 -10.33 6.33
C ALA A 106 20.89 -9.75 4.95
N VAL A 107 22.14 -9.68 4.50
CA VAL A 107 22.51 -9.26 3.14
C VAL A 107 23.31 -10.39 2.50
N LYS A 108 22.93 -10.82 1.28
CA LYS A 108 23.67 -11.82 0.49
C LYS A 108 24.15 -11.20 -0.83
N PRO A 109 25.36 -10.62 -0.87
CA PRO A 109 25.89 -9.97 -2.07
C PRO A 109 26.01 -10.89 -3.29
N GLU A 110 26.45 -12.14 -3.10
CA GLU A 110 26.65 -13.11 -4.18
C GLU A 110 25.39 -13.35 -5.04
N ALA A 111 24.22 -13.29 -4.41
CA ALA A 111 22.93 -13.49 -5.06
C ALA A 111 22.14 -12.18 -5.24
N ASN A 112 22.69 -11.04 -4.85
CA ASN A 112 22.00 -9.75 -4.78
C ASN A 112 20.66 -9.81 -4.03
N LEU A 113 20.62 -10.46 -2.86
CA LEU A 113 19.41 -10.60 -2.04
C LEU A 113 19.51 -9.80 -0.73
N LEU A 114 18.41 -9.12 -0.39
CA LEU A 114 18.24 -8.38 0.85
C LEU A 114 17.06 -8.97 1.65
N PHE A 115 17.31 -9.33 2.92
CA PHE A 115 16.30 -9.88 3.80
C PHE A 115 15.82 -8.84 4.81
N LEU A 116 14.51 -8.60 4.83
CA LEU A 116 13.87 -7.62 5.71
C LEU A 116 12.98 -8.30 6.75
N LYS A 117 12.97 -7.76 7.97
CA LYS A 117 12.07 -8.18 9.04
C LYS A 117 10.71 -7.49 8.89
N GLY A 118 9.72 -8.19 8.36
CA GLY A 118 8.33 -7.72 8.37
C GLY A 118 7.51 -8.18 7.18
N ALA A 119 6.35 -7.58 7.03
CA ALA A 119 5.47 -7.77 5.88
C ALA A 119 5.68 -6.64 4.86
N LEU A 120 5.63 -7.01 3.57
CA LEU A 120 5.64 -6.15 2.40
C LEU A 120 4.33 -6.30 1.62
#